data_AF-A0AA88R2H3-F1
#
_entry.id   AF-A0AA88R2H3-F1
#
_cell.length_a   1.000
_cell.length_b   1.000
_cell.length_c   1.000
_cell.angle_alpha   90.00
_cell.angle_beta   90.00
_cell.angle_gamma   90.00
#
_symmetry.space_group_name_H-M   'P 1'
#
loop_
_entity.id
_entity.type
_entity.pdbx_description
1 polymer ?
#
loop_
_entity_poly.entity_id
_entity_poly.type
_entity_poly.pdbx_seq_one_letter_code
_entity_poly.pdbx_strand_id
1 'polypeptide(L)'
;MVFQLKLDADIPGFVAVDKSVNTVMAALRKPGIIALFDMDDTLTAPRKVVTPHMQQFMHELRKVVTVGVVGGSDLVKISEQLGKTAAYKLLHYLKLNRLPYPVYTVINDFDYVFAENGLVAYKDGKLIGTQSMKSFLGDEKLKEFINFTLHYIADLDIPIKRGTFIEFRSGMLNVSPIGRNCSQEERLEFEKYDKVQNIRPKMVSVLREKFAHFNLTFSIGGQISFDVFPQGWDKTYCLKYLNDFHEIHFFGDKTYKGGNDFEIYESEQTVGHTVTSPEDTAKQCASLFFG
;
A
#
# COMPACT_ATOMS: atom_id res chain seq x y z
N MET A 1 42.92 10.28 35.40
CA MET A 1 41.79 10.46 36.32
C MET A 1 40.55 9.95 35.60
N VAL A 2 40.25 8.68 35.77
CA VAL A 2 39.16 7.97 35.07
C VAL A 2 37.91 8.08 35.94
N PHE A 3 36.87 8.77 35.46
CA PHE A 3 35.57 8.74 36.11
C PHE A 3 34.83 7.49 35.65
N GLN A 4 34.80 6.50 36.52
CA GLN A 4 34.03 5.28 36.37
C GLN A 4 32.62 5.55 36.94
N LEU A 5 31.66 5.85 36.07
CA LEU A 5 30.25 5.93 36.46
C LEU A 5 29.73 4.50 36.66
N LYS A 6 29.56 4.10 37.92
CA LYS A 6 28.74 2.95 38.30
C LYS A 6 27.29 3.26 37.91
N LEU A 7 26.70 2.39 37.08
CA LEU A 7 25.25 2.31 36.93
C LEU A 7 24.72 1.53 38.14
N ASP A 8 24.15 2.25 39.09
CA ASP A 8 23.33 1.66 40.14
C ASP A 8 22.04 1.15 39.50
N ALA A 9 21.88 -0.17 39.53
CA ALA A 9 20.62 -0.84 39.26
C ALA A 9 19.73 -0.64 40.49
N ASP A 10 18.73 0.24 40.38
CA ASP A 10 17.41 0.13 41.02
C ASP A 10 16.64 1.44 40.80
N ILE A 11 15.90 1.51 39.68
CA ILE A 11 14.83 2.48 39.51
C ILE A 11 13.52 1.77 39.87
N PRO A 12 12.90 2.07 41.02
CA PRO A 12 11.64 1.45 41.40
C PRO A 12 10.51 2.05 40.54
N GLY A 13 9.87 1.23 39.70
CA GLY A 13 8.71 1.66 38.91
C GLY A 13 8.42 0.86 37.64
N PHE A 14 9.33 -0.02 37.19
CA PHE A 14 9.01 -0.93 36.09
C PHE A 14 8.32 -2.18 36.65
N VAL A 15 7.00 -2.10 36.80
CA VAL A 15 6.18 -3.30 37.02
C VAL A 15 6.44 -4.22 35.84
N ALA A 16 7.01 -5.40 36.09
CA ALA A 16 7.06 -6.47 35.11
C ALA A 16 5.62 -6.70 34.62
N VAL A 17 5.36 -6.40 33.36
CA VAL A 17 4.06 -6.70 32.75
C VAL A 17 3.87 -8.20 32.86
N ASP A 18 2.95 -8.59 33.74
CA ASP A 18 2.65 -9.97 34.02
C ASP A 18 2.29 -10.68 32.71
N LYS A 19 2.96 -11.80 32.42
CA LYS A 19 2.65 -12.65 31.27
C LYS A 19 1.18 -13.13 31.31
N SER A 20 0.56 -13.17 32.49
CA SER A 20 -0.86 -13.44 32.65
C SER A 20 -1.74 -12.35 32.02
N VAL A 21 -1.35 -11.06 32.06
CA VAL A 21 -2.11 -9.95 31.47
C VAL A 21 -2.08 -10.02 29.95
N ASN A 22 -0.93 -10.35 29.35
CA ASN A 22 -0.86 -10.60 27.90
C ASN A 22 -1.68 -11.83 27.49
N THR A 23 -1.78 -12.83 28.37
CA THR A 23 -2.59 -14.04 28.13
C THR A 23 -4.09 -13.76 28.27
N VAL A 24 -4.49 -12.87 29.18
CA VAL A 24 -5.87 -12.42 29.38
C VAL A 24 -6.30 -11.40 28.30
N MET A 25 -5.40 -10.53 27.83
CA MET A 25 -5.66 -9.63 26.70
C MET A 25 -5.72 -10.39 25.36
N ALA A 26 -4.95 -11.48 25.21
CA ALA A 26 -5.11 -12.41 24.10
C ALA A 26 -6.44 -13.17 24.12
N ALA A 27 -7.18 -13.15 25.24
CA ALA A 27 -8.44 -13.88 25.42
C ALA A 27 -9.70 -13.12 24.93
N LEU A 28 -9.57 -11.98 24.24
CA LEU A 28 -10.71 -11.15 23.81
C LEU A 28 -10.77 -10.84 22.30
N ARG A 29 -9.72 -11.17 21.53
CA ARG A 29 -9.79 -11.03 20.08
C ARG A 29 -10.55 -12.22 19.48
N LYS A 30 -11.44 -11.95 18.53
CA LYS A 30 -12.07 -13.01 17.72
C LYS A 30 -10.97 -13.81 17.00
N PRO A 31 -10.68 -15.06 17.41
CA PRO A 31 -9.52 -15.79 16.89
C PRO A 31 -9.74 -16.15 15.42
N GLY A 32 -8.70 -16.06 14.60
CA GLY A 32 -8.77 -16.43 13.19
C GLY A 32 -9.56 -15.47 12.28
N ILE A 33 -9.93 -14.28 12.78
CA ILE A 33 -10.57 -13.22 12.01
C ILE A 33 -9.63 -12.00 11.88
N ILE A 34 -9.58 -11.42 10.70
CA ILE A 34 -8.88 -10.15 10.41
C ILE A 34 -9.82 -9.17 9.71
N ALA A 35 -9.75 -7.89 10.11
CA ALA A 35 -10.31 -6.77 9.37
C ALA A 35 -9.18 -6.02 8.64
N LEU A 36 -9.25 -6.00 7.32
CA LEU A 36 -8.27 -5.43 6.42
C LEU A 36 -8.85 -4.18 5.74
N PHE A 37 -8.09 -3.08 5.75
CA PHE A 37 -8.60 -1.78 5.32
C PHE A 37 -7.76 -1.19 4.18
N ASP A 38 -8.42 -0.66 3.15
CA ASP A 38 -7.84 0.37 2.30
C ASP A 38 -7.55 1.69 3.08
N MET A 39 -6.86 2.62 2.44
CA MET A 39 -6.37 3.89 2.98
C MET A 39 -7.29 5.09 2.69
N ASP A 40 -7.44 5.47 1.41
CA ASP A 40 -8.06 6.73 0.98
C ASP A 40 -9.58 6.54 0.84
N ASP A 41 -10.38 7.46 1.37
CA ASP A 41 -11.85 7.35 1.52
C ASP A 41 -12.33 6.15 2.35
N THR A 42 -11.42 5.27 2.79
CA THR A 42 -11.69 4.13 3.69
C THR A 42 -11.30 4.42 5.14
N LEU A 43 -10.04 4.81 5.42
CA LEU A 43 -9.57 5.18 6.78
C LEU A 43 -9.28 6.67 6.91
N THR A 44 -8.97 7.33 5.80
CA THR A 44 -8.61 8.75 5.77
C THR A 44 -9.30 9.44 4.61
N ALA A 45 -9.55 10.75 4.71
CA ALA A 45 -9.88 11.51 3.51
C ALA A 45 -8.69 11.47 2.53
N PRO A 46 -8.90 11.64 1.20
CA PRO A 46 -7.88 11.34 0.20
C PRO A 46 -6.57 12.09 0.42
N ARG A 47 -5.48 11.35 0.63
CA ARG A 47 -4.14 11.88 0.92
C ARG A 47 -4.08 12.81 2.13
N LYS A 48 -5.01 12.68 3.07
CA LYS A 48 -5.03 13.41 4.34
C LYS A 48 -4.59 12.52 5.48
N VAL A 49 -4.22 13.17 6.58
CA VAL A 49 -3.89 12.49 7.84
C VAL A 49 -5.17 11.96 8.46
N VAL A 50 -5.11 10.79 9.06
CA VAL A 50 -6.17 10.17 9.84
C VAL A 50 -6.66 11.12 10.93
N THR A 51 -7.98 11.13 11.16
CA THR A 51 -8.57 11.94 12.22
C THR A 51 -8.26 11.31 13.59
N PRO A 52 -8.16 12.09 14.68
CA PRO A 52 -7.98 11.53 16.03
C PRO A 52 -9.09 10.55 16.41
N HIS A 53 -10.32 10.81 15.97
CA HIS A 53 -11.47 9.93 16.20
C HIS A 53 -11.27 8.56 15.52
N MET A 54 -10.90 8.55 14.24
CA MET A 54 -10.62 7.29 13.53
C MET A 54 -9.42 6.57 14.12
N GLN A 55 -8.35 7.29 14.49
CA GLN A 55 -7.18 6.68 15.12
C GLN A 55 -7.56 5.97 16.44
N GLN A 56 -8.38 6.62 17.27
CA GLN A 56 -8.89 6.02 18.51
C GLN A 56 -9.78 4.81 18.20
N PHE A 57 -10.68 4.92 17.21
CA PHE A 57 -11.52 3.82 16.78
C PHE A 57 -10.70 2.58 16.37
N MET A 58 -9.67 2.76 15.54
CA MET A 58 -8.80 1.65 15.13
C MET A 58 -8.05 1.02 16.30
N HIS A 59 -7.67 1.81 17.31
CA HIS A 59 -7.06 1.30 18.53
C HIS A 59 -8.04 0.41 19.33
N GLU A 60 -9.30 0.83 19.48
CA GLU A 60 -10.33 0.01 20.13
C GLU A 60 -10.67 -1.24 19.31
N LEU A 61 -10.78 -1.11 17.98
CA LEU A 61 -11.06 -2.23 17.09
C LEU A 61 -9.96 -3.30 17.18
N ARG A 62 -8.70 -2.87 17.24
CA ARG A 62 -7.55 -3.76 17.41
C ARG A 62 -7.58 -4.55 18.73
N LYS A 63 -8.37 -4.16 19.74
CA LYS A 63 -8.52 -4.97 20.96
C LYS A 63 -9.44 -6.17 20.76
N VAL A 64 -10.33 -6.13 19.77
CA VAL A 64 -11.38 -7.15 19.56
C VAL A 64 -11.19 -7.99 18.30
N VAL A 65 -10.42 -7.52 17.32
CA VAL A 65 -10.11 -8.26 16.09
C VAL A 65 -8.68 -7.93 15.63
N THR A 66 -8.07 -8.83 14.87
CA THR A 66 -6.80 -8.51 14.18
C THR A 66 -7.07 -7.43 13.14
N VAL A 67 -6.25 -6.38 13.09
CA VAL A 67 -6.41 -5.29 12.11
C VAL A 67 -5.20 -5.18 11.19
N GLY A 68 -5.47 -5.03 9.89
CA GLY A 68 -4.46 -4.82 8.87
C GLY A 68 -4.80 -3.65 7.96
N VAL A 69 -3.79 -3.01 7.37
CA VAL A 69 -3.98 -2.03 6.29
C VAL A 69 -3.31 -2.49 5.01
N VAL A 70 -3.92 -2.21 3.86
CA VAL A 70 -3.37 -2.49 2.53
C VAL A 70 -3.53 -1.28 1.61
N GLY A 71 -2.42 -0.79 1.08
CA GLY A 71 -2.40 0.36 0.17
C GLY A 71 -1.43 0.16 -0.98
N GLY A 72 -1.75 0.73 -2.15
CA GLY A 72 -0.84 0.75 -3.29
C GLY A 72 0.35 1.71 -3.13
N SER A 73 0.30 2.58 -2.11
CA SER A 73 1.38 3.50 -1.76
C SER A 73 2.53 2.81 -1.04
N ASP A 74 3.72 3.43 -1.10
CA ASP A 74 4.86 3.05 -0.28
C ASP A 74 4.59 3.26 1.23
N LEU A 75 5.44 2.65 2.06
CA LEU A 75 5.30 2.72 3.52
C LEU A 75 5.41 4.16 4.06
N VAL A 76 6.17 5.04 3.39
CA VAL A 76 6.32 6.45 3.81
C VAL A 76 4.97 7.15 3.75
N LYS A 77 4.26 7.05 2.62
CA LYS A 77 2.95 7.67 2.45
C LYS A 77 1.89 7.08 3.37
N ILE A 78 1.87 5.75 3.52
CA ILE A 78 0.97 5.08 4.48
C ILE A 78 1.22 5.64 5.90
N SER A 79 2.49 5.80 6.28
CA SER A 79 2.87 6.35 7.59
C SER A 79 2.51 7.82 7.74
N GLU A 80 2.64 8.63 6.69
CA GLU A 80 2.24 10.03 6.70
C GLU A 80 0.73 10.20 6.94
N GLN A 81 -0.08 9.30 6.39
CA GLN A 81 -1.52 9.32 6.57
C GLN A 81 -1.94 8.77 7.94
N LEU A 82 -1.42 7.63 8.37
CA LEU A 82 -1.92 6.93 9.56
C LEU A 82 -1.19 7.24 10.86
N GLY A 83 0.00 7.83 10.84
CA GLY A 83 0.76 7.91 12.08
C GLY A 83 2.05 8.70 12.01
N LYS A 84 1.95 10.01 12.27
CA LYS A 84 2.95 10.72 13.07
C LYS A 84 2.48 10.71 14.53
N THR A 85 2.74 9.61 15.25
CA THR A 85 2.41 9.51 16.69
C THR A 85 3.08 10.64 17.50
N ALA A 86 2.61 10.89 18.72
CA ALA A 86 3.28 11.81 19.64
C ALA A 86 4.75 11.42 19.87
N ALA A 87 5.06 10.11 19.91
CA ALA A 87 6.43 9.60 19.97
C ALA A 87 7.25 9.94 18.71
N TYR A 88 6.67 9.76 17.51
CA TYR A 88 7.30 10.20 16.26
C TYR A 88 7.57 11.72 16.26
N LYS A 89 6.58 12.52 16.67
CA LYS A 89 6.71 13.98 16.78
C LYS A 89 7.78 14.38 17.79
N LEU A 90 7.86 13.70 18.93
CA LEU A 90 8.86 13.96 19.97
C LEU A 90 10.28 13.57 19.51
N LEU A 91 10.47 12.38 18.92
CA LEU A 91 11.75 11.94 18.37
C LEU A 91 12.25 12.87 17.25
N HIS A 92 11.33 13.33 16.39
CA HIS A 92 11.63 14.30 15.34
C HIS A 92 11.93 15.70 15.91
N TYR A 93 11.10 16.19 16.84
CA TYR A 93 11.25 17.50 17.49
C TYR A 93 12.57 17.61 18.29
N LEU A 94 12.95 16.54 18.98
CA LEU A 94 14.20 16.49 19.74
C LEU A 94 15.44 16.29 18.86
N LYS A 95 15.31 16.21 17.52
CA LYS A 95 16.39 15.87 16.57
C LYS A 95 17.17 14.61 16.98
N LEU A 96 16.52 13.70 17.73
CA LEU A 96 17.14 12.46 18.22
C LEU A 96 17.20 11.38 17.14
N ASN A 97 16.64 11.65 15.96
CA ASN A 97 16.80 10.81 14.76
C ASN A 97 18.24 10.90 14.18
N ARG A 98 19.24 10.51 14.98
CA ARG A 98 20.52 9.95 14.51
C ARG A 98 20.41 8.46 14.23
N LEU A 99 19.19 7.90 14.24
CA LEU A 99 18.95 6.55 13.77
C LEU A 99 19.14 6.53 12.24
N PRO A 100 19.87 5.55 11.68
CA PRO A 100 20.17 5.50 10.25
C PRO A 100 18.92 5.25 9.37
N TYR A 101 17.75 5.04 9.97
CA TYR A 101 16.51 4.71 9.28
C TYR A 101 15.30 5.45 9.88
N PRO A 102 14.30 5.82 9.06
CA PRO A 102 13.05 6.39 9.53
C PRO A 102 12.30 5.42 10.45
N VAL A 103 11.86 5.90 11.62
CA VAL A 103 11.01 5.14 12.53
C VAL A 103 9.56 5.29 12.06
N TYR A 104 9.02 4.25 11.44
CA TYR A 104 7.60 4.19 11.10
C TYR A 104 6.84 3.63 12.31
N THR A 105 5.89 4.38 12.87
CA THR A 105 5.09 3.86 14.00
C THR A 105 3.89 3.05 13.52
N VAL A 106 3.43 3.28 12.30
CA VAL A 106 2.26 2.59 11.72
C VAL A 106 2.39 1.06 11.74
N ILE A 107 3.61 0.52 11.56
CA ILE A 107 3.87 -0.93 11.61
C ILE A 107 3.67 -1.55 13.00
N ASN A 108 3.59 -0.72 14.04
CA ASN A 108 3.27 -1.13 15.41
C ASN A 108 1.84 -0.77 15.82
N ASP A 109 1.20 0.15 15.10
CA ASP A 109 -0.18 0.60 15.37
C ASP A 109 -1.21 -0.43 14.84
N PHE A 110 -0.85 -1.15 13.77
CA PHE A 110 -1.64 -2.24 13.18
C PHE A 110 -0.93 -3.59 13.35
N ASP A 111 -1.69 -4.69 13.36
CA ASP A 111 -1.11 -6.04 13.43
C ASP A 111 -0.44 -6.41 12.09
N TYR A 112 -1.03 -5.97 10.97
CA TYR A 112 -0.49 -6.11 9.61
C TYR A 112 -0.42 -4.78 8.87
N VAL A 113 0.68 -4.52 8.15
CA VAL A 113 0.81 -3.37 7.25
C VAL A 113 1.34 -3.84 5.90
N PHE A 114 0.52 -3.70 4.86
CA PHE A 114 0.83 -4.07 3.49
C PHE A 114 0.99 -2.82 2.63
N ALA A 115 2.24 -2.40 2.46
CA ALA A 115 2.59 -1.34 1.51
C ALA A 115 2.79 -1.93 0.11
N GLU A 116 2.55 -1.10 -0.91
CA GLU A 116 2.62 -1.51 -2.32
C GLU A 116 1.82 -2.80 -2.58
N ASN A 117 0.56 -2.83 -2.13
CA ASN A 117 -0.36 -3.97 -2.21
C ASN A 117 0.10 -5.24 -1.44
N GLY A 118 1.09 -5.12 -0.57
CA GLY A 118 1.69 -6.25 0.16
C GLY A 118 2.98 -6.77 -0.45
N LEU A 119 3.50 -6.11 -1.49
CA LEU A 119 4.87 -6.36 -1.93
C LEU A 119 5.87 -6.06 -0.81
N VAL A 120 5.58 -5.08 0.06
CA VAL A 120 6.27 -4.89 1.32
C VAL A 120 5.28 -5.13 2.46
N ALA A 121 5.52 -6.18 3.25
CA ALA A 121 4.59 -6.67 4.25
C ALA A 121 5.22 -6.69 5.64
N TYR A 122 4.53 -6.12 6.62
CA TYR A 122 4.89 -6.16 8.03
C TYR A 122 3.82 -6.88 8.85
N LYS A 123 4.25 -7.64 9.87
CA LYS A 123 3.42 -8.22 10.92
C LYS A 123 4.06 -7.94 12.27
N ASP A 124 3.29 -7.40 13.21
CA ASP A 124 3.76 -7.08 14.58
C ASP A 124 5.08 -6.28 14.59
N GLY A 125 5.16 -5.25 13.74
CA GLY A 125 6.36 -4.41 13.58
C GLY A 125 7.53 -5.06 12.83
N LYS A 126 7.44 -6.33 12.42
CA LYS A 126 8.51 -7.07 11.75
C LYS A 126 8.22 -7.21 10.26
N LEU A 127 9.24 -7.00 9.42
CA LEU A 127 9.15 -7.27 7.99
C LEU A 127 9.00 -8.79 7.77
N ILE A 128 7.91 -9.20 7.12
CA ILE A 128 7.61 -10.60 6.80
C ILE A 128 7.70 -10.91 5.31
N GLY A 129 7.78 -9.89 4.46
CA GLY A 129 7.92 -10.07 3.02
C GLY A 129 8.34 -8.80 2.30
N THR A 130 9.23 -8.96 1.32
CA THR A 130 9.55 -7.93 0.33
C THR A 130 9.61 -8.57 -1.05
N GLN A 131 9.10 -7.89 -2.07
CA GLN A 131 9.18 -8.31 -3.47
C GLN A 131 9.29 -7.08 -4.36
N SER A 132 9.98 -7.24 -5.48
CA SER A 132 10.14 -6.18 -6.49
C SER A 132 10.02 -6.75 -7.90
N MET A 133 9.63 -5.89 -8.84
CA MET A 133 9.54 -6.20 -10.26
C MET A 133 10.85 -6.82 -10.78
N LYS A 134 12.00 -6.28 -10.32
CA LYS A 134 13.33 -6.79 -10.66
C LYS A 134 13.57 -8.20 -10.16
N SER A 135 13.34 -8.46 -8.88
CA SER A 135 13.57 -9.79 -8.31
C SER A 135 12.59 -10.85 -8.84
N PHE A 136 11.39 -10.44 -9.28
CA PHE A 136 10.39 -11.35 -9.84
C PHE A 136 10.64 -11.69 -11.33
N LEU A 137 10.85 -10.69 -12.18
CA LEU A 137 11.04 -10.92 -13.62
C LEU A 137 12.48 -11.26 -14.01
N GLY A 138 13.46 -10.73 -13.27
CA GLY A 138 14.87 -10.79 -13.62
C GLY A 138 15.27 -9.76 -14.69
N ASP A 139 16.58 -9.46 -14.75
CA ASP A 139 17.12 -8.40 -15.61
C ASP A 139 16.94 -8.69 -17.11
N GLU A 140 16.99 -9.96 -17.54
CA GLU A 140 16.85 -10.32 -18.96
C GLU A 140 15.45 -10.01 -19.50
N LYS A 141 14.39 -10.43 -18.80
CA LYS A 141 13.00 -10.14 -19.19
C LYS A 141 12.69 -8.65 -19.11
N LEU A 142 13.21 -7.97 -18.07
CA LEU A 142 13.05 -6.53 -17.93
C LEU A 142 13.70 -5.77 -19.09
N LYS A 143 14.94 -6.12 -19.45
CA LYS A 143 15.65 -5.55 -20.59
C LYS A 143 14.88 -5.77 -21.89
N GLU A 144 14.35 -6.97 -22.12
CA GLU A 144 13.52 -7.27 -23.28
C GLU A 144 12.28 -6.37 -23.35
N PHE A 145 11.52 -6.28 -22.25
CA PHE A 145 10.33 -5.45 -22.14
C PHE A 145 10.64 -3.96 -22.38
N ILE A 146 11.69 -3.46 -21.72
CA ILE A 146 12.10 -2.06 -21.79
C ILE A 146 12.56 -1.71 -23.20
N ASN A 147 13.41 -2.53 -23.83
CA ASN A 147 13.90 -2.28 -25.18
C ASN A 147 12.76 -2.21 -26.19
N PHE A 148 11.85 -3.18 -26.17
CA PHE A 148 10.69 -3.18 -27.07
C PHE A 148 9.82 -1.94 -26.84
N THR A 149 9.54 -1.60 -25.58
CA THR A 149 8.71 -0.43 -25.24
C THR A 149 9.36 0.87 -25.70
N LEU A 150 10.68 1.02 -25.54
CA LEU A 150 11.40 2.21 -26.00
C LEU A 150 11.42 2.32 -27.53
N HIS A 151 11.61 1.21 -28.26
CA HIS A 151 11.49 1.21 -29.71
C HIS A 151 10.08 1.60 -30.17
N TYR A 152 9.05 1.01 -29.57
CA TYR A 152 7.66 1.37 -29.86
C TYR A 152 7.40 2.86 -29.64
N ILE A 153 7.86 3.43 -28.52
CA ILE A 153 7.70 4.86 -28.22
C ILE A 153 8.51 5.72 -29.18
N ALA A 154 9.70 5.29 -29.61
CA ALA A 154 10.51 6.04 -30.58
C ALA A 154 9.76 6.23 -31.91
N ASP A 155 9.15 5.17 -32.42
CA ASP A 155 8.44 5.16 -33.71
C ASP A 155 7.01 5.72 -33.63
N LEU A 156 6.46 5.90 -32.42
CA LEU A 156 5.11 6.41 -32.22
C LEU A 156 4.97 7.87 -32.68
N ASP A 157 4.10 8.13 -33.65
CA ASP A 157 3.80 9.49 -34.10
C ASP A 157 2.72 10.14 -33.22
N ILE A 158 3.13 11.08 -32.37
CA ILE A 158 2.26 11.88 -31.51
C ILE A 158 2.72 13.34 -31.50
N PRO A 159 1.83 14.32 -31.26
CA PRO A 159 2.16 15.74 -31.39
C PRO A 159 3.33 16.19 -30.52
N ILE A 160 3.47 15.61 -29.33
CA ILE A 160 4.45 16.02 -28.32
C ILE A 160 5.08 14.78 -27.68
N LYS A 161 6.42 14.78 -27.56
CA LYS A 161 7.20 13.91 -26.70
C LYS A 161 8.05 14.74 -25.74
N ARG A 162 8.23 14.26 -24.51
CA ARG A 162 9.05 14.87 -23.46
C ARG A 162 10.10 13.86 -22.99
N GLY A 163 10.08 13.49 -21.71
CA GLY A 163 11.02 12.54 -21.12
C GLY A 163 10.39 11.76 -19.97
N THR A 164 11.12 10.78 -19.45
CA THR A 164 10.60 9.80 -18.48
C THR A 164 9.44 8.99 -19.08
N PHE A 165 9.75 8.28 -20.18
CA PHE A 165 8.79 7.43 -20.90
C PHE A 165 8.50 6.12 -20.16
N ILE A 166 9.48 5.61 -19.43
CA ILE A 166 9.36 4.46 -18.55
C ILE A 166 9.91 4.88 -17.18
N GLU A 167 9.07 4.80 -16.15
CA GLU A 167 9.46 5.03 -14.76
C GLU A 167 9.47 3.69 -14.02
N PHE A 168 10.62 3.32 -13.50
CA PHE A 168 10.78 2.09 -12.70
C PHE A 168 10.34 2.36 -11.26
N ARG A 169 9.41 1.56 -10.76
CA ARG A 169 9.00 1.54 -9.34
C ARG A 169 9.29 0.15 -8.77
N SER A 170 9.26 0.02 -7.45
CA SER A 170 9.56 -1.25 -6.78
C SER A 170 8.63 -2.36 -7.26
N GLY A 171 7.31 -2.13 -7.28
CA GLY A 171 6.33 -3.12 -7.75
C GLY A 171 5.92 -3.10 -9.22
N MET A 172 6.33 -2.10 -10.02
CA MET A 172 5.74 -1.90 -11.36
C MET A 172 6.61 -1.03 -12.25
N LEU A 173 6.30 -1.03 -13.54
CA LEU A 173 6.74 -0.02 -14.50
C LEU A 173 5.57 0.90 -14.83
N ASN A 174 5.77 2.21 -14.81
CA ASN A 174 4.81 3.16 -15.37
C ASN A 174 5.30 3.58 -16.76
N VAL A 175 4.47 3.37 -17.79
CA VAL A 175 4.78 3.70 -19.18
C VAL A 175 3.93 4.88 -19.64
N SER A 176 4.58 5.92 -20.17
CA SER A 176 3.95 7.15 -20.66
C SER A 176 4.42 7.46 -22.08
N PRO A 177 3.55 7.39 -23.11
CA PRO A 177 3.94 7.66 -24.49
C PRO A 177 4.44 9.10 -24.72
N ILE A 178 3.78 10.09 -24.10
CA ILE A 178 4.23 11.49 -24.12
C ILE A 178 5.46 11.73 -23.22
N GLY A 179 5.68 10.89 -22.21
CA GLY A 179 6.69 11.07 -21.17
C GLY A 179 6.16 11.87 -19.97
N ARG A 180 6.54 11.46 -18.73
CA ARG A 180 6.00 12.04 -17.48
C ARG A 180 6.44 13.47 -17.20
N ASN A 181 7.52 13.94 -17.84
CA ASN A 181 8.05 15.30 -17.68
C ASN A 181 7.26 16.35 -18.48
N CYS A 182 6.06 16.03 -18.95
CA CYS A 182 5.17 16.98 -19.62
C CYS A 182 4.44 17.91 -18.61
N SER A 183 4.07 19.10 -19.06
CA SER A 183 3.30 20.08 -18.28
C SER A 183 1.86 19.60 -18.03
N GLN A 184 1.12 20.30 -17.17
CA GLN A 184 -0.29 19.96 -16.92
C GLN A 184 -1.17 20.25 -18.14
N GLU A 185 -0.88 21.32 -18.89
CA GLU A 185 -1.53 21.62 -20.17
C GLU A 185 -1.29 20.50 -21.17
N GLU A 186 -0.04 20.05 -21.31
CA GLU A 186 0.33 18.94 -22.20
C GLU A 186 -0.35 17.61 -21.79
N ARG A 187 -0.53 17.37 -20.48
CA ARG A 187 -1.29 16.20 -19.99
C ARG A 187 -2.74 16.23 -20.46
N LEU A 188 -3.39 17.38 -20.34
CA LEU A 188 -4.79 17.57 -20.76
C LEU A 188 -4.94 17.43 -22.28
N GLU A 189 -3.99 17.96 -23.04
CA GLU A 189 -3.99 17.83 -24.50
C GLU A 189 -3.73 16.39 -24.95
N PHE A 190 -2.76 15.71 -24.35
CA PHE A 190 -2.50 14.30 -24.62
C PHE A 190 -3.70 13.42 -24.26
N GLU A 191 -4.37 13.68 -23.12
CA GLU A 191 -5.55 12.91 -22.73
C GLU A 191 -6.69 13.06 -23.77
N LYS A 192 -6.94 14.29 -24.25
CA LYS A 192 -7.92 14.53 -25.32
C LYS A 192 -7.53 13.83 -26.61
N TYR A 193 -6.26 13.92 -26.99
CA TYR A 193 -5.73 13.27 -28.18
C TYR A 193 -5.83 11.74 -28.09
N ASP A 194 -5.44 11.16 -26.96
CA ASP A 194 -5.49 9.73 -26.67
C ASP A 194 -6.91 9.17 -26.70
N LYS A 195 -7.92 9.92 -26.20
CA LYS A 195 -9.34 9.51 -26.29
C LYS A 195 -9.84 9.37 -27.72
N VAL A 196 -9.31 10.17 -28.65
CA VAL A 196 -9.70 10.11 -30.07
C VAL A 196 -8.86 9.08 -30.83
N GLN A 197 -7.55 9.08 -30.61
CA GLN A 197 -6.60 8.28 -31.38
C GLN A 197 -6.32 6.89 -30.77
N ASN A 198 -6.76 6.66 -29.54
CA ASN A 198 -6.56 5.42 -28.76
C ASN A 198 -5.08 5.02 -28.64
N ILE A 199 -4.20 5.97 -28.34
CA ILE A 199 -2.74 5.74 -28.29
C ILE A 199 -2.38 4.68 -27.24
N ARG A 200 -2.77 4.90 -25.98
CA ARG A 200 -2.49 3.97 -24.86
C ARG A 200 -3.20 2.63 -25.05
N PRO A 201 -4.50 2.56 -25.39
CA PRO A 201 -5.16 1.28 -25.66
C PRO A 201 -4.48 0.45 -26.77
N LYS A 202 -4.11 1.08 -27.89
CA LYS A 202 -3.39 0.39 -28.99
C LYS A 202 -2.03 -0.12 -28.52
N MET A 203 -1.25 0.73 -27.85
CA MET A 203 0.06 0.34 -27.30
C MET A 203 -0.05 -0.81 -26.29
N VAL A 204 -1.01 -0.76 -25.37
CA VAL A 204 -1.27 -1.84 -24.40
C VAL A 204 -1.66 -3.14 -25.12
N SER A 205 -2.47 -3.08 -26.18
CA SER A 205 -2.82 -4.27 -26.97
C SER A 205 -1.57 -4.94 -27.56
N VAL A 206 -0.68 -4.15 -28.18
CA VAL A 206 0.56 -4.66 -28.78
C VAL A 206 1.49 -5.25 -27.71
N LEU A 207 1.68 -4.55 -26.58
CA LEU A 207 2.52 -5.04 -25.50
C LEU A 207 1.96 -6.33 -24.87
N ARG A 208 0.64 -6.40 -24.68
CA ARG A 208 -0.03 -7.57 -24.11
C ARG A 208 0.15 -8.80 -25.00
N GLU A 209 0.03 -8.64 -26.31
CA GLU A 209 0.27 -9.73 -27.27
C GLU A 209 1.73 -10.15 -27.27
N LYS A 210 2.66 -9.20 -27.41
CA LYS A 210 4.11 -9.46 -27.46
C LYS A 210 4.63 -10.15 -26.19
N PHE A 211 4.13 -9.74 -25.02
CA PHE A 211 4.59 -10.21 -23.71
C PHE A 211 3.56 -11.09 -23.00
N ALA A 212 2.68 -11.76 -23.73
CA ALA A 212 1.69 -12.66 -23.14
C ALA A 212 2.32 -13.72 -22.22
N HIS A 213 3.51 -14.20 -22.58
CA HIS A 213 4.30 -15.18 -21.84
C HIS A 213 4.97 -14.64 -20.56
N PHE A 214 4.89 -13.32 -20.28
CA PHE A 214 5.40 -12.73 -19.04
C PHE A 214 4.34 -12.65 -17.94
N ASN A 215 3.07 -12.94 -18.22
CA ASN A 215 1.94 -12.84 -17.28
C ASN A 215 1.87 -11.45 -16.61
N LEU A 216 1.88 -10.40 -17.43
CA LEU A 216 1.78 -9.01 -16.97
C LEU A 216 0.35 -8.49 -17.09
N THR A 217 -0.07 -7.73 -16.09
CA THR A 217 -1.27 -6.89 -16.11
C THR A 217 -0.90 -5.48 -16.56
N PHE A 218 -1.78 -4.88 -17.36
CA PHE A 218 -1.65 -3.51 -17.87
C PHE A 218 -2.88 -2.71 -17.44
N SER A 219 -2.69 -1.63 -16.70
CA SER A 219 -3.76 -0.78 -16.20
C SER A 219 -3.61 0.65 -16.72
N ILE A 220 -4.53 1.07 -17.60
CA ILE A 220 -4.56 2.45 -18.10
C ILE A 220 -5.22 3.33 -17.03
N GLY A 221 -4.47 4.29 -16.50
CA GLY A 221 -4.91 5.17 -15.44
C GLY A 221 -4.41 6.60 -15.61
N GLY A 222 -5.20 7.56 -15.15
CA GLY A 222 -4.89 8.98 -15.27
C GLY A 222 -4.81 9.46 -16.72
N GLN A 223 -4.06 10.54 -16.94
CA GLN A 223 -4.12 11.31 -18.19
C GLN A 223 -3.14 10.84 -19.27
N ILE A 224 -1.97 10.32 -18.87
CA ILE A 224 -0.82 10.15 -19.78
C ILE A 224 -0.17 8.78 -19.80
N SER A 225 -0.47 7.92 -18.82
CA SER A 225 0.31 6.69 -18.63
C SER A 225 -0.57 5.46 -18.43
N PHE A 226 0.08 4.32 -18.35
CA PHE A 226 -0.48 3.06 -17.84
C PHE A 226 0.58 2.35 -17.00
N ASP A 227 0.14 1.59 -16.01
CA ASP A 227 1.01 0.78 -15.16
C ASP A 227 1.10 -0.65 -15.70
N VAL A 228 2.29 -1.24 -15.56
CA VAL A 228 2.63 -2.60 -15.96
C VAL A 228 3.22 -3.33 -14.76
N PHE A 229 2.58 -4.40 -14.35
CA PHE A 229 2.96 -5.18 -13.17
C PHE A 229 2.60 -6.65 -13.38
N PRO A 230 3.24 -7.59 -12.66
CA PRO A 230 2.88 -9.00 -12.74
C PRO A 230 1.43 -9.24 -12.34
N GLN A 231 0.78 -10.21 -12.98
CA GLN A 231 -0.58 -10.60 -12.66
C GLN A 231 -0.70 -10.98 -11.16
N GLY A 232 -1.76 -10.49 -10.51
CA GLY A 232 -2.02 -10.70 -9.08
C GLY A 232 -1.21 -9.80 -8.14
N TRP A 233 -0.54 -8.76 -8.64
CA TRP A 233 0.11 -7.71 -7.81
C TRP A 233 -0.82 -6.53 -7.50
N ASP A 234 -2.13 -6.68 -7.74
CA ASP A 234 -3.17 -5.88 -7.11
C ASP A 234 -3.29 -6.21 -5.60
N LYS A 235 -4.28 -5.66 -4.90
CA LYS A 235 -4.41 -5.84 -3.45
C LYS A 235 -4.57 -7.29 -3.01
N THR A 236 -5.02 -8.20 -3.88
CA THR A 236 -5.07 -9.64 -3.56
C THR A 236 -3.70 -10.22 -3.22
N TYR A 237 -2.60 -9.58 -3.64
CA TYR A 237 -1.24 -10.01 -3.32
C TYR A 237 -0.98 -10.15 -1.82
N CYS A 238 -1.60 -9.31 -0.99
CA CYS A 238 -1.44 -9.39 0.47
C CYS A 238 -2.07 -10.63 1.10
N LEU A 239 -3.07 -11.24 0.45
CA LEU A 239 -3.82 -12.39 0.99
C LEU A 239 -2.93 -13.61 1.21
N LYS A 240 -1.83 -13.76 0.45
CA LYS A 240 -0.87 -14.85 0.65
C LYS A 240 -0.21 -14.87 2.04
N TYR A 241 -0.23 -13.74 2.77
CA TYR A 241 0.28 -13.63 4.14
C TYR A 241 -0.79 -13.90 5.20
N LEU A 242 -2.03 -14.17 4.79
CA LEU A 242 -3.21 -14.26 5.64
C LEU A 242 -3.84 -15.67 5.65
N ASN A 243 -3.13 -16.70 5.18
CA ASN A 243 -3.63 -18.09 5.12
C ASN A 243 -4.05 -18.67 6.49
N ASP A 244 -3.58 -18.08 7.60
CA ASP A 244 -3.92 -18.49 8.96
C ASP A 244 -5.29 -17.96 9.44
N PHE A 245 -5.96 -17.11 8.65
CA PHE A 245 -7.28 -16.55 8.96
C PHE A 245 -8.35 -17.32 8.19
N HIS A 246 -9.41 -17.73 8.90
CA HIS A 246 -10.57 -18.37 8.25
C HIS A 246 -11.60 -17.35 7.76
N GLU A 247 -11.55 -16.11 8.27
CA GLU A 247 -12.43 -15.02 7.86
C GLU A 247 -11.62 -13.72 7.72
N ILE A 248 -11.64 -13.15 6.51
CA ILE A 248 -10.93 -11.92 6.16
C ILE A 248 -11.98 -10.90 5.73
N HIS A 249 -12.30 -9.92 6.58
CA HIS A 249 -13.12 -8.79 6.16
C HIS A 249 -12.25 -7.78 5.43
N PHE A 250 -12.66 -7.35 4.25
CA PHE A 250 -11.98 -6.28 3.53
C PHE A 250 -12.90 -5.07 3.38
N PHE A 251 -12.41 -3.88 3.75
CA PHE A 251 -13.13 -2.61 3.61
C PHE A 251 -12.42 -1.72 2.58
N GLY A 252 -13.16 -1.22 1.59
CA GLY A 252 -12.62 -0.36 0.53
C GLY A 252 -13.67 0.54 -0.14
N ASP A 253 -13.22 1.66 -0.70
CA ASP A 253 -14.08 2.66 -1.34
C ASP A 253 -14.27 2.39 -2.84
N LYS A 254 -13.25 1.87 -3.52
CA LYS A 254 -13.19 1.67 -4.98
C LYS A 254 -13.45 0.21 -5.36
N THR A 255 -14.54 -0.33 -4.83
CA THR A 255 -14.95 -1.73 -5.01
C THR A 255 -15.74 -1.98 -6.31
N TYR A 256 -15.96 -0.96 -7.14
CA TYR A 256 -16.57 -1.12 -8.47
C TYR A 256 -15.56 -1.65 -9.49
N LYS A 257 -16.03 -2.31 -10.56
CA LYS A 257 -15.17 -2.84 -11.63
C LYS A 257 -14.23 -1.77 -12.20
N GLY A 258 -12.92 -2.00 -12.08
CA GLY A 258 -11.85 -1.08 -12.50
C GLY A 258 -11.37 -0.12 -11.41
N GLY A 259 -11.98 -0.13 -10.23
CA GLY A 259 -11.41 0.44 -9.02
C GLY A 259 -10.30 -0.46 -8.46
N ASN A 260 -9.38 0.11 -7.69
CA ASN A 260 -8.19 -0.59 -7.16
C ASN A 260 -8.49 -1.53 -5.98
N ASP A 261 -9.73 -1.54 -5.49
CA ASP A 261 -10.20 -2.47 -4.46
C ASP A 261 -10.98 -3.64 -5.04
N PHE A 262 -11.34 -3.58 -6.33
CA PHE A 262 -12.25 -4.53 -6.96
C PHE A 262 -11.77 -5.98 -6.81
N GLU A 263 -10.51 -6.26 -7.15
CA GLU A 263 -10.00 -7.64 -7.15
C GLU A 263 -9.94 -8.26 -5.76
N ILE A 264 -9.60 -7.46 -4.73
CA ILE A 264 -9.59 -7.96 -3.35
C ILE A 264 -11.01 -8.07 -2.78
N TYR A 265 -11.91 -7.14 -3.11
CA TYR A 265 -13.31 -7.17 -2.70
C TYR A 265 -14.07 -8.38 -3.28
N GLU A 266 -13.84 -8.72 -4.55
CA GLU A 266 -14.45 -9.87 -5.23
C GLU A 266 -13.74 -11.20 -4.91
N SER A 267 -12.64 -11.18 -4.14
CA SER A 267 -11.89 -12.40 -3.83
C SER A 267 -12.73 -13.33 -2.96
N GLU A 268 -12.80 -14.61 -3.35
CA GLU A 268 -13.46 -15.67 -2.56
C GLU A 268 -12.87 -15.85 -1.14
N GLN A 269 -11.65 -15.35 -0.92
CA GLN A 269 -11.00 -15.38 0.40
C GLN A 269 -11.49 -14.28 1.34
N THR A 270 -12.28 -13.31 0.85
CA THR A 270 -12.69 -12.14 1.61
C THR A 270 -14.20 -12.02 1.75
N VAL A 271 -14.62 -11.45 2.87
CA VAL A 271 -15.95 -10.85 3.04
C VAL A 271 -15.78 -9.35 2.75
N GLY A 272 -16.13 -8.93 1.53
CA GLY A 272 -15.97 -7.55 1.08
C GLY A 272 -17.04 -6.59 1.59
N HIS A 273 -16.63 -5.40 2.04
CA HIS A 273 -17.47 -4.31 2.53
C HIS A 273 -17.15 -3.04 1.74
N THR A 274 -18.11 -2.59 0.93
CA THR A 274 -18.00 -1.28 0.28
C THR A 274 -18.27 -0.19 1.31
N VAL A 275 -17.37 0.78 1.41
CA VAL A 275 -17.53 1.97 2.28
C VAL A 275 -17.52 3.24 1.44
N THR A 276 -18.14 4.29 1.96
CA THR A 276 -18.25 5.59 1.28
C THR A 276 -17.47 6.71 1.94
N SER A 277 -17.03 6.50 3.19
CA SER A 277 -16.19 7.42 3.94
C SER A 277 -15.55 6.72 5.15
N PRO A 278 -14.56 7.34 5.82
CA PRO A 278 -14.04 6.86 7.10
C PRO A 278 -15.12 6.66 8.17
N GLU A 279 -16.12 7.53 8.23
CA GLU A 279 -17.23 7.41 9.19
C GLU A 279 -18.12 6.20 8.90
N ASP A 280 -18.36 5.91 7.61
CA ASP A 280 -19.08 4.70 7.19
C ASP A 280 -18.30 3.44 7.55
N THR A 281 -16.98 3.42 7.31
CA THR A 281 -16.09 2.32 7.75
C THR A 281 -16.21 2.05 9.25
N ALA A 282 -16.12 3.10 10.07
CA ALA A 282 -16.24 2.96 11.53
C ALA A 282 -17.60 2.43 11.95
N LYS A 283 -18.68 2.91 11.31
CA LYS A 283 -20.05 2.46 11.58
C LYS A 283 -20.25 0.98 11.24
N GLN A 284 -19.79 0.54 10.06
CA GLN A 284 -19.90 -0.86 9.65
C GLN A 284 -19.07 -1.78 10.56
N CYS A 285 -17.82 -1.41 10.87
CA CYS A 285 -16.99 -2.13 11.81
C CYS A 285 -17.63 -2.23 13.20
N ALA A 286 -18.24 -1.15 13.69
CA ALA A 286 -18.89 -1.17 14.99
C ALA A 286 -20.05 -2.18 15.04
N SER A 287 -20.86 -2.24 13.97
CA SER A 287 -21.94 -3.22 13.86
C SER A 287 -21.43 -4.67 13.78
N LEU A 288 -20.27 -4.90 13.17
CA LEU A 288 -19.72 -6.26 12.95
C LEU A 288 -18.93 -6.80 14.15
N PHE A 289 -18.18 -5.93 14.82
CA PHE A 289 -17.18 -6.36 15.81
C PHE A 289 -17.50 -5.96 17.25
N PHE A 290 -18.34 -4.93 17.48
CA PHE A 290 -18.77 -4.50 18.83
C PHE A 290 -20.24 -4.81 19.13
N GLY A 291 -21.00 -5.30 18.14
CA GLY A 291 -22.37 -5.76 18.30
C GLY A 291 -22.48 -7.13 18.97
#